data_AF-A0AAU9MXC4-F1
#
_entry.id   AF-A0AAU9MXC4-F1
#
_cell.length_a   1.000
_cell.length_b   1.000
_cell.length_c   1.000
_cell.angle_alpha   90.00
_cell.angle_beta   90.00
_cell.angle_gamma   90.00
#
_symmetry.space_group_name_H-M   'P 1'
#
loop_
_entity.id
_entity.type
_entity.pdbx_description
1 polymer ?
#
loop_
_entity_poly.entity_id
_entity_poly.type
_entity_poly.pdbx_seq_one_letter_code
_entity_poly.pdbx_strand_id
1 'polypeptide(L)'
;MDTEQESEWNAAHSIFISEDLLTVLSFSCNLAVVDRNRWLYQGQTLQWAIYRYNACWLPLLAKHSESKITEGPLVVPLDCEWIWHCHGLNLVRYKSDYEEFYGSILDNSNVVSSINQRTSRKETEETWNKLYPNEPYEYDMSRASSSEFSETLYNRGTQSFSKYDFVLAVERQSPFFYQVSRPHFKKDLFLQDTLIIS
;
A
#
# COMPACT_ATOMS: atom_id res chain seq x y z
N MET A 1 21.06 14.69 -8.46
CA MET A 1 20.14 14.37 -7.37
C MET A 1 19.22 15.57 -7.23
N ASP A 2 17.91 15.40 -7.34
CA ASP A 2 16.97 16.52 -7.25
C ASP A 2 16.99 17.09 -5.83
N THR A 3 16.93 18.42 -5.70
CA THR A 3 16.98 19.13 -4.41
C THR A 3 15.84 18.74 -3.47
N GLU A 4 14.71 18.31 -4.03
CA GLU A 4 13.55 17.80 -3.27
C GLU A 4 13.84 16.41 -2.70
N GLN A 5 14.46 15.52 -3.47
CA GLN A 5 14.88 14.19 -3.02
C GLN A 5 15.92 14.26 -1.90
N GLU A 6 16.86 15.21 -1.97
CA GLU A 6 17.87 15.43 -0.92
C GLU A 6 17.23 15.96 0.38
N SER A 7 16.22 16.82 0.25
CA SER A 7 15.44 17.31 1.38
C SER A 7 14.61 16.19 2.03
N GLU A 8 13.93 15.35 1.23
CA GLU A 8 13.20 14.17 1.71
C GLU A 8 14.14 13.17 2.38
N TRP A 9 15.34 12.95 1.81
CA TRP A 9 16.37 12.08 2.37
C TRP A 9 16.85 12.56 3.74
N ASN A 10 17.12 13.86 3.89
CA ASN A 10 17.53 14.44 5.17
C ASN A 10 16.39 14.43 6.20
N ALA A 11 15.15 14.69 5.76
CA ALA A 11 13.97 14.58 6.60
C ALA A 11 13.78 13.14 7.12
N ALA A 12 13.93 12.13 6.24
CA ALA A 12 13.79 10.72 6.61
C ALA A 12 14.78 10.29 7.70
N HIS A 13 16.04 10.75 7.63
CA HIS A 13 17.04 10.47 8.68
C HIS A 13 16.74 11.15 10.02
N SER A 14 15.92 12.20 10.02
CA SER A 14 15.51 12.91 11.22
C SER A 14 14.19 12.40 11.82
N ILE A 15 13.52 11.43 11.18
CA ILE A 15 12.26 10.87 11.71
C ILE A 15 12.58 9.97 12.90
N PHE A 16 12.05 10.35 14.06
CA PHE A 16 11.91 9.42 15.18
C PHE A 16 10.95 8.30 14.76
N ILE A 17 11.47 7.09 14.61
CA ILE A 17 10.70 5.93 14.17
C ILE A 17 9.82 5.49 15.34
N SER A 18 8.53 5.85 15.31
CA SER A 18 7.54 5.35 16.27
C SER A 18 7.24 3.87 16.04
N GLU A 19 6.68 3.21 17.05
CA GLU A 19 6.23 1.82 16.95
C GLU A 19 5.26 1.62 15.77
N ASP A 20 4.35 2.58 15.55
CA ASP A 20 3.42 2.56 14.41
C ASP A 20 4.14 2.58 13.05
N LEU A 21 5.22 3.36 12.92
CA LEU A 21 6.02 3.39 11.68
C LEU A 21 6.82 2.09 11.50
N LEU A 22 7.26 1.45 12.59
CA LEU A 22 7.90 0.14 12.52
C LEU A 22 6.94 -0.93 11.99
N THR A 23 5.64 -0.87 12.34
CA THR A 23 4.65 -1.82 11.80
C THR A 23 4.50 -1.69 10.28
N VAL A 24 4.57 -0.47 9.75
CA VAL A 24 4.52 -0.19 8.31
C VAL A 24 5.77 -0.71 7.61
N LEU A 25 6.95 -0.47 8.20
CA LEU A 25 8.22 -0.94 7.65
C LEU A 25 8.37 -2.47 7.70
N SER A 26 7.76 -3.11 8.70
CA SER A 26 7.76 -4.57 8.83
C SER A 26 6.69 -5.24 7.97
N PHE A 27 5.74 -4.50 7.41
CA PHE A 27 4.77 -5.03 6.45
C PHE A 27 5.47 -5.45 5.15
N SER A 28 5.59 -6.76 4.93
CA SER A 28 6.18 -7.32 3.72
C SER A 28 5.11 -7.59 2.66
N CYS A 29 5.06 -6.78 1.60
CA CYS A 29 4.29 -7.10 0.40
C CYS A 29 4.93 -8.28 -0.35
N ASN A 30 4.12 -9.22 -0.84
CA ASN A 30 4.64 -10.33 -1.62
C ASN A 30 4.89 -9.91 -3.07
N LEU A 31 6.10 -9.41 -3.32
CA LEU A 31 6.53 -8.94 -4.64
C LEU A 31 6.40 -9.99 -5.75
N ALA A 32 6.47 -11.30 -5.43
CA ALA A 32 6.30 -12.35 -6.43
C ALA A 32 4.86 -12.47 -6.93
N VAL A 33 3.88 -12.18 -6.09
CA VAL A 33 2.46 -12.16 -6.49
C VAL A 33 2.13 -10.88 -7.23
N VAL A 34 2.70 -9.74 -6.83
CA VAL A 34 2.60 -8.48 -7.57
C VAL A 34 3.19 -8.63 -8.97
N ASP A 35 4.37 -9.24 -9.12
CA ASP A 35 5.01 -9.40 -10.43
C ASP A 35 4.25 -10.34 -11.38
N ARG A 36 3.52 -11.33 -10.85
CA ARG A 36 2.58 -12.14 -11.63
C ARG A 36 1.39 -11.34 -12.14
N ASN A 37 1.08 -10.23 -11.47
CA ASN A 37 -0.03 -9.32 -11.74
C ASN A 37 0.50 -8.00 -12.32
N ARG A 38 1.23 -8.07 -13.45
CA ARG A 38 1.89 -6.92 -14.11
C ARG A 38 0.98 -5.74 -14.46
N TRP A 39 -0.34 -5.95 -14.47
CA TRP A 39 -1.32 -4.89 -14.62
C TRP A 39 -1.25 -3.85 -13.49
N LEU A 40 -0.64 -4.16 -12.35
CA LEU A 40 -0.40 -3.23 -11.26
C LEU A 40 0.72 -2.21 -11.51
N TYR A 41 1.50 -2.35 -12.59
CA TYR A 41 2.66 -1.50 -12.82
C TYR A 41 2.36 -0.21 -13.58
N GLN A 42 1.30 -0.15 -14.39
CA GLN A 42 1.04 1.02 -15.23
C GLN A 42 -0.38 1.07 -15.77
N GLY A 43 -0.75 2.25 -16.28
CA GLY A 43 -1.99 2.48 -17.02
C GLY A 43 -3.23 2.57 -16.13
N GLN A 44 -4.38 2.31 -16.74
CA GLN A 44 -5.70 2.47 -16.15
C GLN A 44 -5.86 1.64 -14.85
N THR A 45 -5.37 0.41 -14.88
CA THR A 45 -5.43 -0.51 -13.74
C THR A 45 -4.65 -0.02 -12.53
N LEU A 46 -3.47 0.57 -12.73
CA LEU A 46 -2.70 1.23 -11.66
C LEU A 46 -3.46 2.43 -11.09
N GLN A 47 -4.05 3.26 -11.94
CA GLN A 47 -4.84 4.41 -11.51
C GLN A 47 -6.06 3.97 -10.68
N TRP A 48 -6.70 2.84 -11.00
CA TRP A 48 -7.74 2.28 -10.14
C TRP A 48 -7.22 1.80 -8.79
N ALA A 49 -6.06 1.12 -8.78
CA ALA A 49 -5.45 0.63 -7.55
C ALA A 49 -5.15 1.79 -6.60
N ILE A 50 -4.62 2.90 -7.14
CA ILE A 50 -4.38 4.15 -6.38
C ILE A 50 -5.69 4.71 -5.84
N TYR A 51 -6.74 4.77 -6.67
CA TYR A 51 -8.06 5.21 -6.24
C TYR A 51 -8.64 4.31 -5.13
N ARG A 52 -8.62 2.98 -5.28
CA ARG A 52 -9.12 2.03 -4.28
C ARG A 52 -8.35 2.11 -2.98
N TYR A 53 -7.03 2.26 -3.06
CA TYR A 53 -6.19 2.47 -1.88
C TYR A 53 -6.66 3.71 -1.10
N ASN A 54 -6.79 4.84 -1.80
CA ASN A 54 -7.09 6.12 -1.19
C ASN A 54 -8.54 6.26 -0.72
N ALA A 55 -9.52 5.87 -1.54
CA ALA A 55 -10.95 6.10 -1.29
C ALA A 55 -11.65 4.94 -0.58
N CYS A 56 -11.05 3.74 -0.57
CA CYS A 56 -11.66 2.56 0.05
C CYS A 56 -10.79 1.98 1.17
N TRP A 57 -9.52 1.70 0.90
CA TRP A 57 -8.67 1.03 1.89
C TRP A 57 -8.32 1.94 3.07
N LEU A 58 -7.80 3.14 2.84
CA LEU A 58 -7.42 4.07 3.92
C LEU A 58 -8.60 4.44 4.84
N PRO A 59 -9.81 4.76 4.34
CA PRO A 59 -10.96 5.03 5.21
C PRO A 59 -11.43 3.78 5.98
N LEU A 60 -11.33 2.59 5.40
CA LEU A 60 -11.66 1.34 6.09
C LEU A 60 -10.67 1.10 7.25
N LEU A 61 -9.38 1.27 6.98
CA LEU A 61 -8.32 1.16 7.96
C LEU A 61 -8.54 2.16 9.10
N ALA A 62 -8.84 3.43 8.79
CA ALA A 62 -9.08 4.46 9.80
C ALA A 62 -10.22 4.08 10.75
N LYS A 63 -11.35 3.62 10.19
CA LYS A 63 -12.48 3.16 11.00
C LYS A 63 -12.13 1.94 11.86
N HIS A 64 -11.30 1.03 11.36
CA HIS A 64 -10.86 -0.13 12.12
C HIS A 64 -9.92 0.26 13.27
N SER A 65 -9.00 1.21 13.06
CA SER A 65 -8.15 1.76 14.11
C SER A 65 -8.96 2.44 15.22
N GLU A 66 -10.06 3.12 14.89
CA GLU A 66 -10.92 3.79 15.87
C GLU A 66 -11.85 2.83 16.64
N SER A 67 -12.45 1.85 15.94
CA SER A 67 -13.62 1.11 16.48
C SER A 67 -13.56 -0.41 16.36
N LYS A 68 -12.45 -0.97 15.84
CA LYS A 68 -12.28 -2.41 15.55
C LYS A 68 -13.51 -3.05 14.90
N ILE A 69 -13.62 -2.88 13.58
CA ILE A 69 -14.77 -3.37 12.81
C ILE A 69 -14.76 -4.90 12.64
N THR A 70 -13.60 -5.55 12.75
CA THR A 70 -13.43 -7.00 12.63
C THR A 70 -12.76 -7.56 13.88
N GLU A 71 -13.11 -8.80 14.24
CA GLU A 71 -12.50 -9.53 15.37
C GLU A 71 -11.07 -9.98 15.01
N GLY A 72 -10.85 -10.38 13.75
CA GLY A 72 -9.54 -10.76 13.22
C GLY A 72 -8.78 -9.59 12.54
N PRO A 73 -7.54 -9.86 12.09
CA PRO A 73 -6.77 -8.90 11.32
C PRO A 73 -7.43 -8.55 10.00
N LEU A 74 -7.28 -7.31 9.56
CA LEU A 74 -7.72 -6.90 8.23
C LEU A 74 -6.81 -7.48 7.16
N VAL A 75 -7.41 -8.03 6.11
CA VAL A 75 -6.67 -8.52 4.94
C VAL A 75 -6.76 -7.49 3.83
N VAL A 76 -5.62 -6.92 3.46
CA VAL A 76 -5.57 -5.90 2.40
C VAL A 76 -5.74 -6.55 1.01
N PRO A 77 -6.57 -5.99 0.10
CA PRO A 77 -6.62 -6.42 -1.30
C PRO A 77 -5.25 -6.27 -1.99
N LEU A 78 -4.91 -7.18 -2.92
CA LEU A 78 -3.58 -7.20 -3.55
C LEU A 78 -3.16 -5.88 -4.21
N ASP A 79 -4.09 -5.20 -4.88
CA ASP A 79 -3.83 -3.93 -5.54
C ASP A 79 -3.57 -2.82 -4.52
N CYS A 80 -4.38 -2.74 -3.48
CA CYS A 80 -4.19 -1.82 -2.37
C CYS A 80 -2.90 -2.12 -1.59
N GLU A 81 -2.55 -3.40 -1.42
CA GLU A 81 -1.33 -3.88 -0.77
C GLU A 81 -0.08 -3.34 -1.48
N TRP A 82 -0.10 -3.37 -2.81
CA TRP A 82 0.99 -2.86 -3.63
C TRP A 82 1.16 -1.34 -3.50
N ILE A 83 0.06 -0.58 -3.58
CA ILE A 83 0.12 0.89 -3.42
C ILE A 83 0.55 1.26 -2.00
N TRP A 84 0.03 0.55 -1.00
CA TRP A 84 0.40 0.75 0.39
C TRP A 84 1.89 0.51 0.62
N HIS A 85 2.44 -0.55 0.05
CA HIS A 85 3.89 -0.82 0.10
C HIS A 85 4.68 0.34 -0.51
N CYS A 86 4.31 0.82 -1.70
CA CYS A 86 4.98 1.95 -2.34
C CYS A 86 4.86 3.25 -1.53
N HIS A 87 3.75 3.44 -0.81
CA HIS A 87 3.55 4.57 0.08
C HIS A 87 4.51 4.52 1.28
N GLY A 88 4.60 3.36 1.94
CA GLY A 88 5.41 3.15 3.14
C GLY A 88 6.92 3.33 2.92
N LEU A 89 7.40 3.23 1.67
CA LEU A 89 8.79 3.48 1.32
C LEU A 89 9.19 4.96 1.38
N ASN A 90 8.23 5.90 1.38
CA ASN A 90 8.46 7.30 1.69
C ASN A 90 7.82 7.64 3.05
N LEU A 91 8.51 7.32 4.13
CA LEU A 91 8.01 7.49 5.51
C LEU A 91 7.61 8.94 5.83
N VAL A 92 8.32 9.92 5.29
CA VAL A 92 8.03 11.35 5.49
C VAL A 92 6.64 11.66 4.93
N ARG A 93 6.40 11.26 3.68
CA ARG A 93 5.13 11.50 3.01
C ARG A 93 4.01 10.67 3.61
N TYR A 94 4.26 9.39 3.85
CA TYR A 94 3.36 8.47 4.53
C TYR A 94 2.83 9.08 5.82
N LYS A 95 3.72 9.47 6.73
CA LYS A 95 3.33 10.09 8.00
C LYS A 95 2.52 11.37 7.80
N SER A 96 2.99 12.25 6.91
CA SER A 96 2.33 13.54 6.66
C SER A 96 0.90 13.37 6.14
N ASP A 97 0.68 12.39 5.26
CA ASP A 97 -0.66 12.11 4.73
C ASP A 97 -1.62 11.60 5.80
N TYR A 98 -1.15 10.73 6.70
CA TYR A 98 -1.98 10.28 7.82
C TYR A 98 -2.36 11.42 8.76
N GLU A 99 -1.40 12.28 9.11
CA GLU A 99 -1.65 13.45 9.96
C GLU A 99 -2.60 14.46 9.27
N GLU A 100 -2.42 14.71 7.96
CA GLU A 100 -3.24 15.67 7.20
C GLU A 100 -4.68 15.20 7.00
N PHE A 101 -4.89 13.92 6.68
CA PHE A 101 -6.21 13.40 6.29
C PHE A 101 -6.97 12.69 7.41
N TYR A 102 -6.27 12.12 8.39
CA TYR A 102 -6.86 11.32 9.46
C TYR A 102 -6.55 11.85 10.87
N GLY A 103 -5.70 12.89 10.99
CA GLY A 103 -5.39 13.55 12.26
C GLY A 103 -4.48 12.74 13.19
N SER A 104 -4.11 11.52 12.80
CA SER A 104 -3.18 10.65 13.53
C SER A 104 -2.61 9.59 12.60
N ILE A 105 -1.50 8.96 13.02
CA ILE A 105 -0.97 7.77 12.33
C ILE A 105 -1.96 6.62 12.56
N LEU A 106 -2.38 5.97 11.48
CA LEU A 106 -3.26 4.80 11.59
C LEU A 106 -2.48 3.59 12.08
N ASP A 107 -3.07 2.86 13.03
CA ASP A 107 -2.56 1.58 13.51
C ASP A 107 -2.68 0.51 12.42
N ASN A 108 -1.52 0.03 11.97
CA ASN A 108 -1.38 -0.99 10.94
C ASN A 108 -0.98 -2.36 11.49
N SER A 109 -0.83 -2.49 12.82
CA SER A 109 -0.31 -3.71 13.48
C SER A 109 -1.18 -4.94 13.24
N ASN A 110 -2.48 -4.74 13.00
CA ASN A 110 -3.47 -5.78 12.79
C ASN A 110 -3.86 -5.94 11.30
N VAL A 111 -2.98 -5.57 10.36
CA VAL A 111 -3.19 -5.74 8.92
C VAL A 111 -2.24 -6.79 8.37
N VAL A 112 -2.76 -7.67 7.51
CA VAL A 112 -2.01 -8.82 6.98
C VAL A 112 -2.15 -8.92 5.46
N SER A 113 -1.11 -9.47 4.81
CA SER A 113 -1.06 -9.69 3.37
C SER A 113 -2.13 -10.68 2.90
N SER A 114 -2.61 -10.48 1.67
CA SER A 114 -3.70 -11.23 1.03
C SER A 114 -3.49 -12.75 0.88
N ILE A 115 -2.27 -13.25 1.03
CA ILE A 115 -1.87 -14.60 0.59
C ILE A 115 -2.04 -15.69 1.66
N ASN A 116 -2.07 -15.33 2.96
CA ASN A 116 -1.89 -16.33 4.03
C ASN A 116 -3.08 -16.51 4.99
N GLN A 117 -4.17 -15.73 4.88
CA GLN A 117 -5.25 -15.76 5.90
C GLN A 117 -6.66 -15.80 5.31
N ARG A 118 -7.14 -17.02 4.94
CA ARG A 118 -8.44 -17.22 4.29
C ARG A 118 -9.65 -16.82 5.14
N THR A 119 -9.63 -17.06 6.44
CA THR A 119 -10.75 -16.75 7.37
C THR A 119 -10.89 -15.24 7.57
N SER A 120 -9.80 -14.57 7.94
CA SER A 120 -9.77 -13.11 8.13
C SER A 120 -10.07 -12.35 6.83
N ARG A 121 -9.71 -12.93 5.67
CA ARG A 121 -10.05 -12.38 4.36
C ARG A 121 -11.56 -12.28 4.18
N LYS A 122 -12.30 -13.32 4.54
CA LYS A 122 -13.75 -13.35 4.37
C LYS A 122 -14.43 -12.26 5.19
N GLU A 123 -14.01 -12.04 6.43
CA GLU A 123 -14.55 -10.97 7.28
C GLU A 123 -14.25 -9.57 6.71
N THR A 124 -13.02 -9.38 6.22
CA THR A 124 -12.62 -8.12 5.60
C THR A 124 -13.41 -7.87 4.31
N GLU A 125 -13.60 -8.90 3.49
CA GLU A 125 -14.38 -8.86 2.26
C GLU A 125 -15.86 -8.56 2.52
N GLU A 126 -16.48 -9.19 3.52
CA GLU A 126 -17.85 -8.90 3.92
C GLU A 126 -18.02 -7.45 4.38
N THR A 127 -17.05 -6.93 5.13
CA THR A 127 -17.03 -5.52 5.57
C THR A 127 -16.83 -4.58 4.39
N TRP A 128 -15.90 -4.90 3.49
CA TRP A 128 -15.64 -4.15 2.28
C TRP A 128 -16.90 -4.04 1.41
N ASN A 129 -17.57 -5.16 1.14
CA ASN A 129 -18.76 -5.19 0.29
C ASN A 129 -19.95 -4.42 0.90
N LYS A 130 -20.03 -4.33 2.24
CA LYS A 130 -21.03 -3.49 2.93
C LYS A 130 -20.73 -2.00 2.77
N LEU A 131 -19.46 -1.60 2.86
CA LEU A 131 -19.04 -0.20 2.78
C LEU A 131 -18.97 0.32 1.34
N TYR A 132 -18.61 -0.56 0.40
CA TYR A 132 -18.33 -0.23 -0.99
C TYR A 132 -19.08 -1.19 -1.93
N PRO A 133 -20.42 -1.14 -1.99
CA PRO A 133 -21.22 -2.10 -2.77
C PRO A 133 -20.93 -2.04 -4.29
N ASN A 134 -20.38 -0.93 -4.77
CA ASN A 134 -20.02 -0.73 -6.18
C ASN A 134 -18.55 -1.06 -6.50
N GLU A 135 -17.74 -1.41 -5.49
CA GLU A 135 -16.35 -1.80 -5.68
C GLU A 135 -16.12 -3.19 -5.12
N PRO A 136 -15.88 -4.22 -5.95
CA PRO A 136 -15.60 -5.56 -5.46
C PRO A 136 -14.29 -5.59 -4.67
N TYR A 137 -14.21 -6.49 -3.69
CA TYR A 137 -13.01 -6.67 -2.86
C TYR A 137 -11.80 -7.13 -3.69
N GLU A 138 -11.98 -8.06 -4.62
CA GLU A 138 -10.97 -8.37 -5.63
C GLU A 138 -11.14 -7.47 -6.84
N TYR A 139 -10.02 -6.96 -7.36
CA TYR A 139 -10.07 -6.13 -8.55
C TYR A 139 -10.48 -6.97 -9.77
N ASP A 140 -11.58 -6.57 -10.41
CA ASP A 140 -12.01 -7.17 -11.67
C ASP A 140 -11.29 -6.52 -12.85
N MET A 141 -10.35 -7.27 -13.41
CA MET A 141 -9.55 -6.89 -14.57
C MET A 141 -10.39 -6.54 -15.81
N SER A 142 -11.62 -7.06 -15.93
CA SER A 142 -12.49 -6.77 -17.06
C SER A 142 -13.01 -5.33 -17.06
N ARG A 143 -12.97 -4.64 -15.90
CA ARG A 143 -13.37 -3.22 -15.75
C ARG A 143 -12.32 -2.24 -16.26
N ALA A 144 -11.08 -2.68 -16.49
CA ALA A 144 -10.01 -1.81 -16.97
C ALA A 144 -10.26 -1.20 -18.36
N SER A 145 -11.12 -1.83 -19.17
CA SER A 145 -11.47 -1.39 -20.53
C SER A 145 -12.84 -0.71 -20.62
N SER A 146 -13.58 -0.57 -19.51
CA SER A 146 -14.93 0.00 -19.53
C SER A 146 -14.90 1.54 -19.41
N SER A 147 -15.90 2.20 -20.01
CA SER A 147 -16.11 3.66 -19.85
C SER A 147 -16.45 4.06 -18.41
N GLU A 148 -16.90 3.09 -17.59
CA GLU A 148 -17.13 3.22 -16.15
C GLU A 148 -15.88 3.73 -15.42
N PHE A 149 -14.70 3.33 -15.89
CA PHE A 149 -13.44 3.77 -15.33
C PHE A 149 -13.28 5.29 -15.40
N SER A 150 -13.41 5.85 -16.61
CA SER A 150 -13.21 7.27 -16.85
C SER A 150 -14.26 8.09 -16.12
N GLU A 151 -15.50 7.63 -16.08
CA GLU A 151 -16.58 8.31 -15.39
C GLU A 151 -16.41 8.26 -13.88
N THR A 152 -15.97 7.14 -13.30
CA THR A 152 -15.78 7.03 -11.85
C THR A 152 -14.63 7.88 -11.36
N LEU A 153 -13.47 7.88 -12.04
CA LEU A 153 -12.37 8.76 -11.67
C LEU A 153 -12.70 10.24 -11.88
N TYR A 154 -13.44 10.57 -12.95
CA TYR A 154 -13.84 11.94 -13.24
C TYR A 154 -14.91 12.45 -12.28
N ASN A 155 -15.97 11.67 -12.02
CA ASN A 155 -17.11 12.07 -11.20
C ASN A 155 -16.84 11.99 -9.70
N ARG A 156 -16.08 10.98 -9.26
CA ARG A 156 -15.75 10.81 -7.84
C ARG A 156 -14.57 11.68 -7.41
N GLY A 157 -13.99 12.39 -8.39
CA GLY A 157 -12.87 13.28 -8.20
C GLY A 157 -11.63 12.51 -7.81
N THR A 158 -10.50 13.03 -8.24
CA THR A 158 -9.25 12.94 -7.52
C THR A 158 -9.43 13.56 -6.11
N GLN A 159 -10.21 12.92 -5.23
CA GLN A 159 -9.99 13.06 -3.79
C GLN A 159 -8.61 12.44 -3.57
N SER A 160 -7.60 13.26 -3.81
CA SER A 160 -6.20 12.93 -3.64
C SER A 160 -5.98 12.94 -2.13
N PHE A 161 -6.08 11.77 -1.52
CA PHE A 161 -5.75 11.53 -0.12
C PHE A 161 -4.22 11.52 0.11
N SER A 162 -3.47 12.00 -0.90
CA SER A 162 -2.04 12.26 -0.85
C SER A 162 -1.61 13.01 -2.12
N LYS A 163 -0.73 14.01 -1.96
CA LYS A 163 0.01 14.67 -3.06
C LYS A 163 1.17 13.81 -3.58
N TYR A 164 1.37 12.62 -3.01
CA TYR A 164 2.42 11.69 -3.42
C TYR A 164 2.15 11.16 -4.82
N ASP A 165 3.18 11.21 -5.66
CA ASP A 165 3.11 10.62 -6.98
C ASP A 165 3.28 9.09 -6.88
N PHE A 166 2.16 8.42 -6.67
CA PHE A 166 2.11 6.95 -6.63
C PHE A 166 2.55 6.31 -7.94
N VAL A 167 2.40 6.99 -9.09
CA VAL A 167 2.81 6.43 -10.38
C VAL A 167 4.33 6.35 -10.42
N LEU A 168 5.02 7.45 -10.09
CA LEU A 168 6.47 7.46 -9.99
C LEU A 168 6.99 6.52 -8.89
N ALA A 169 6.28 6.41 -7.77
CA ALA A 169 6.64 5.49 -6.70
C ALA A 169 6.61 4.03 -7.18
N VAL A 170 5.53 3.64 -7.89
CA VAL A 170 5.39 2.31 -8.48
C VAL A 170 6.46 2.07 -9.53
N GLU A 171 6.70 3.01 -10.45
CA GLU A 171 7.75 2.88 -11.47
C GLU A 171 9.14 2.65 -10.87
N ARG A 172 9.48 3.31 -9.76
CA ARG A 172 10.74 3.09 -9.04
C ARG A 172 10.85 1.68 -8.45
N GLN A 173 9.73 1.10 -8.01
CA GLN A 173 9.70 -0.20 -7.34
C GLN A 173 9.44 -1.39 -8.28
N SER A 174 8.85 -1.18 -9.47
CA SER A 174 8.60 -2.25 -10.44
C SER A 174 9.85 -3.09 -10.81
N PRO A 175 11.06 -2.51 -10.95
CA PRO A 175 12.27 -3.30 -11.21
C PRO A 175 12.78 -4.08 -10.00
N PHE A 176 12.39 -3.69 -8.78
CA PHE A 176 12.99 -4.17 -7.54
C PHE A 176 12.81 -5.68 -7.36
N PHE A 177 11.64 -6.23 -7.68
CA PHE A 177 11.41 -7.69 -7.63
C PHE A 177 12.47 -8.46 -8.44
N TYR A 178 12.78 -8.01 -9.66
CA TYR A 178 13.79 -8.65 -10.50
C TYR A 178 15.20 -8.46 -9.96
N GLN A 179 15.48 -7.39 -9.23
CA GLN A 179 16.78 -7.16 -8.59
C GLN A 179 16.98 -8.09 -7.39
N VAL A 180 15.99 -8.19 -6.48
CA VAL A 180 16.08 -9.03 -5.28
C VAL A 180 15.83 -10.51 -5.55
N SER A 181 15.15 -10.86 -6.64
CA SER A 181 14.91 -12.26 -7.02
C SER A 181 16.10 -12.92 -7.72
N ARG A 182 17.16 -12.16 -8.04
CA ARG A 182 18.32 -12.72 -8.74
C ARG A 182 19.03 -13.76 -7.87
N PRO A 183 19.65 -14.79 -8.47
CA PRO A 183 20.29 -15.88 -7.73
C PRO A 183 21.40 -15.44 -6.76
N HIS A 184 22.04 -14.28 -7.00
CA HIS A 184 23.05 -13.72 -6.09
C HIS A 184 22.41 -13.13 -4.81
N PHE A 185 21.32 -12.37 -4.94
CA PHE A 185 20.56 -11.89 -3.77
C PHE A 185 19.92 -13.04 -2.96
N LYS A 186 19.60 -14.17 -3.59
CA LYS A 186 19.13 -15.38 -2.89
C LYS A 186 20.25 -16.21 -2.25
N LYS A 187 21.52 -16.01 -2.64
CA LYS A 187 22.68 -16.77 -2.16
C LYS A 187 23.47 -16.04 -1.07
N ASP A 188 23.31 -14.73 -0.94
CA ASP A 188 24.04 -13.94 0.04
C ASP A 188 23.17 -13.70 1.28
N LEU A 189 23.50 -14.40 2.36
CA LEU A 189 23.69 -13.99 3.76
C LEU A 189 23.19 -12.62 4.31
N PHE A 190 22.25 -11.91 3.68
CA PHE A 190 21.80 -10.58 4.11
C PHE A 190 20.80 -10.58 5.28
N LEU A 191 20.55 -11.73 5.93
CA LEU A 191 19.76 -11.80 7.16
C LEU A 191 20.61 -11.91 8.44
N GLN A 192 21.95 -12.02 8.35
CA GLN A 192 22.83 -12.12 9.52
C GLN A 192 23.70 -10.88 9.80
N ASP A 193 23.99 -10.04 8.80
CA ASP A 193 24.97 -8.96 8.98
C ASP A 193 24.42 -7.65 9.57
N THR A 194 23.11 -7.53 9.82
CA THR A 194 22.54 -6.37 10.55
C THR A 194 22.66 -6.50 12.08
N LEU A 195 23.19 -7.61 12.59
CA LEU A 195 23.40 -7.85 14.04
C LEU A 195 24.86 -7.72 14.50
N ILE A 196 25.78 -7.27 13.62
CA ILE A 196 27.19 -7.07 13.99
C ILE A 196 27.66 -5.66 13.61
N ILE A 197 26.92 -4.64 14.04
CA ILE A 197 27.50 -3.35 14.45
C ILE A 197 26.70 -2.86 15.68
N SER A 198 27.03 -3.43 16.84
CA SER A 198 26.75 -2.89 18.17
C SER A 198 28.02 -2.86 18.97
#